data_AF-A0A7X5CVT2-F1
#
_entry.id   AF-A0A7X5CVT2-F1
#
_cell.length_a   1.000
_cell.length_b   1.000
_cell.length_c   1.000
_cell.angle_alpha   90.00
_cell.angle_beta   90.00
_cell.angle_gamma   90.00
#
_symmetry.space_group_name_H-M   'P 1'
#
loop_
_entity.id
_entity.type
_entity.pdbx_description
1 polymer ?
#
loop_
_entity_poly.entity_id
_entity_poly.type
_entity_poly.pdbx_seq_one_letter_code
_entity_poly.pdbx_strand_id
1 'polypeptide(L)'
;MKHITMEDWKKVQYLTKAMKVGDIVDDKIIYKILGTSFPIFRSKECLQINEVQKEIYDAETNTIQPTYLTFSRQNGQWIYCGCCFKGKNTEPVLIL
;
A
#
# COMPACT_ATOMS: atom_id res chain seq x y z
N MET A 1 -8.05 11.30 7.42
CA MET A 1 -7.06 10.48 8.15
C MET A 1 -7.75 9.80 9.31
N LYS A 2 -7.93 8.48 9.20
CA LYS A 2 -8.44 7.56 10.22
C LYS A 2 -7.31 6.63 10.64
N HIS A 3 -7.37 6.07 11.85
CA HIS A 3 -6.54 4.93 12.25
C HIS A 3 -7.28 3.63 11.96
N ILE A 4 -6.68 2.78 11.12
CA ILE A 4 -7.23 1.52 10.64
C ILE A 4 -6.73 0.39 11.51
N THR A 5 -7.68 -0.33 12.11
CA THR A 5 -7.41 -1.41 13.05
C THR A 5 -7.74 -2.77 12.46
N MET A 6 -7.32 -3.83 13.14
CA MET A 6 -7.73 -5.20 12.81
C MET A 6 -9.26 -5.39 12.80
N GLU A 7 -10.01 -4.62 13.59
CA GLU A 7 -11.48 -4.69 13.61
C GLU A 7 -12.10 -4.07 12.37
N ASP A 8 -11.51 -2.98 11.85
CA ASP A 8 -11.91 -2.40 10.57
C ASP A 8 -11.69 -3.38 9.43
N TRP A 9 -10.52 -4.05 9.42
CA TRP A 9 -10.24 -5.06 8.41
C TRP A 9 -11.20 -6.25 8.49
N LYS A 10 -11.55 -6.74 9.68
CA LYS A 10 -12.52 -7.86 9.85
C LYS A 10 -13.91 -7.58 9.26
N LYS A 11 -14.30 -6.31 9.10
CA LYS A 11 -15.61 -5.90 8.56
C LYS A 11 -15.66 -5.91 7.03
N VAL A 12 -14.52 -6.08 6.36
CA VAL A 12 -14.43 -6.08 4.90
C VAL A 12 -13.66 -7.30 4.40
N GLN A 13 -13.95 -7.72 3.17
CA GLN A 13 -13.24 -8.85 2.56
C GLN A 13 -11.78 -8.50 2.18
N TYR A 14 -11.55 -7.29 1.68
CA TYR A 14 -10.24 -6.84 1.20
C TYR A 14 -9.77 -5.65 2.03
N LEU A 15 -8.51 -5.68 2.48
CA LEU A 15 -7.97 -4.62 3.33
C LEU A 15 -8.04 -3.24 2.66
N THR A 16 -7.84 -3.18 1.34
CA THR A 16 -7.96 -1.94 0.54
C THR A 16 -9.33 -1.28 0.62
N LYS A 17 -10.40 -2.01 1.02
CA LYS A 17 -11.73 -1.44 1.27
C LYS A 17 -11.87 -0.82 2.66
N ALA A 18 -10.98 -1.14 3.61
CA ALA A 18 -11.02 -0.59 4.97
C ALA A 18 -10.37 0.78 5.10
N MET A 19 -9.56 1.20 4.13
CA MET A 19 -8.62 2.32 4.26
C MET A 19 -8.57 3.19 3.00
N LYS A 20 -8.26 4.48 3.20
CA LYS A 20 -8.02 5.45 2.13
C LYS A 20 -6.59 5.97 2.22
N VAL A 21 -6.07 6.48 1.10
CA VAL A 21 -4.74 7.11 1.07
C VAL A 21 -4.64 8.17 2.16
N GLY A 22 -3.55 8.12 2.94
CA GLY A 22 -3.30 8.99 4.08
C GLY A 22 -3.84 8.48 5.42
N ASP A 23 -4.53 7.34 5.47
CA ASP A 23 -4.94 6.73 6.73
C ASP A 23 -3.75 6.05 7.44
N ILE A 24 -3.73 6.12 8.77
CA ILE A 24 -2.74 5.43 9.61
C ILE A 24 -3.17 3.97 9.74
N VAL A 25 -2.22 3.04 9.63
CA VAL A 25 -2.47 1.60 9.69
C VAL A 25 -1.80 1.01 10.91
N ASP A 26 -2.56 0.25 11.69
CA ASP A 26 -2.08 -0.38 12.91
C ASP A 26 -0.94 -1.38 12.62
N ASP A 27 0.08 -1.39 13.48
CA ASP A 27 1.26 -2.25 13.32
C ASP A 27 0.87 -3.73 13.21
N LYS A 28 -0.18 -4.15 13.91
CA LYS A 28 -0.73 -5.52 13.86
C LYS A 28 -1.17 -5.93 12.45
N ILE A 29 -1.73 -5.00 11.68
CA ILE A 29 -2.10 -5.26 10.28
C ILE A 29 -0.82 -5.49 9.47
N ILE A 30 0.17 -4.60 9.62
CA ILE A 30 1.45 -4.70 8.89
C ILE A 30 2.16 -6.02 9.20
N TYR A 31 2.23 -6.41 10.48
CA TYR A 31 2.80 -7.69 10.87
C TYR A 31 2.05 -8.89 10.28
N LYS A 32 0.71 -8.85 10.26
CA LYS A 32 -0.09 -9.93 9.69
C LYS A 32 0.12 -10.07 8.17
N ILE A 33 0.20 -8.95 7.46
CA ILE A 33 0.49 -8.96 6.02
C ILE A 33 1.89 -9.55 5.78
N LEU A 34 2.90 -9.06 6.50
CA LEU A 34 4.28 -9.58 6.38
C LEU A 34 4.42 -11.05 6.75
N GLY A 35 3.55 -11.59 7.61
CA GLY A 35 3.49 -13.01 7.92
C GLY A 35 2.84 -13.88 6.84
N THR A 36 2.16 -13.28 5.86
CA THR A 36 1.41 -13.99 4.81
C THR A 36 1.90 -13.68 3.39
N SER A 37 2.63 -12.59 3.20
CA SER A 37 3.14 -12.15 1.90
C SER A 37 4.51 -11.51 2.04
N PHE A 38 5.39 -11.83 1.09
CA PHE A 38 6.72 -11.22 1.04
C PHE A 38 6.62 -9.77 0.53
N PRO A 39 7.49 -8.87 1.02
CA PRO A 39 7.60 -7.54 0.44
C PRO A 39 8.34 -7.60 -0.91
N ILE A 40 7.81 -6.92 -1.93
CA ILE A 40 8.52 -6.71 -3.21
C ILE A 40 9.48 -5.54 -3.14
N PHE A 41 9.23 -4.61 -2.21
CA PHE A 41 10.08 -3.48 -1.91
C PHE A 41 9.98 -3.16 -0.43
N ARG A 42 11.13 -2.94 0.20
CA ARG A 42 11.21 -2.56 1.60
C ARG A 42 12.41 -1.65 1.81
N SER A 43 12.16 -0.49 2.40
CA SER A 43 13.16 0.43 2.91
C SER A 43 12.83 0.79 4.36
N LYS A 44 13.59 1.72 4.96
CA LYS A 44 13.28 2.26 6.30
C LYS A 44 11.92 2.99 6.33
N GLU A 45 11.51 3.54 5.19
CA GLU A 45 10.37 4.47 5.08
C GLU A 45 9.25 3.96 4.17
N CYS A 46 9.42 2.85 3.47
CA CYS A 46 8.43 2.33 2.53
C CYS A 46 8.38 0.80 2.58
N LEU A 47 7.16 0.27 2.52
CA LEU A 47 6.85 -1.15 2.44
C LEU A 47 5.83 -1.38 1.33
N GLN A 48 6.16 -2.28 0.40
CA GLN A 48 5.26 -2.71 -0.67
C GLN A 48 5.13 -4.23 -0.68
N ILE A 49 3.89 -4.71 -0.81
CA ILE A 49 3.57 -6.14 -0.79
C ILE A 49 3.63 -6.72 -2.19
N ASN A 50 4.17 -7.93 -2.36
CA ASN A 50 4.44 -8.54 -3.66
C ASN A 50 3.22 -8.95 -4.49
N GLU A 51 2.01 -8.58 -4.09
CA GLU A 51 0.80 -8.84 -4.85
C GLU A 51 0.48 -7.64 -5.76
N VAL A 52 0.51 -7.88 -7.07
CA VAL A 52 0.14 -6.88 -8.09
C VAL A 52 -1.32 -6.50 -7.89
N GLN A 53 -1.56 -5.20 -7.71
CA GLN A 53 -2.91 -4.65 -7.54
C GLN A 53 -3.53 -4.28 -8.89
N LYS A 54 -2.76 -3.61 -9.76
CA LYS A 54 -3.14 -3.20 -11.11
C LYS A 54 -1.92 -3.08 -11.99
N GLU A 55 -2.08 -3.30 -13.29
CA GLU A 55 -1.12 -2.94 -14.33
C GLU A 55 -1.58 -1.62 -14.96
N ILE A 56 -0.75 -0.58 -14.91
CA ILE A 56 -1.08 0.78 -15.33
C ILE A 56 0.03 1.29 -16.23
N TYR A 57 -0.32 2.07 -17.26
CA TYR A 57 0.66 2.77 -18.08
C TYR A 57 1.40 3.82 -17.25
N ASP A 58 2.72 3.70 -17.18
CA ASP A 58 3.62 4.64 -16.52
C ASP A 58 4.28 5.54 -17.56
N ALA A 59 3.95 6.83 -17.52
CA ALA A 59 4.50 7.82 -18.43
C ALA A 59 5.99 8.10 -18.19
N GLU A 60 6.52 7.87 -16.98
CA GLU A 60 7.95 8.06 -16.70
C GLU A 60 8.80 7.01 -17.42
N THR A 61 8.32 5.77 -17.47
CA THR A 61 9.04 4.65 -18.10
C THR A 61 8.54 4.32 -19.51
N ASN A 62 7.46 4.96 -19.97
CA ASN A 62 6.81 4.73 -21.27
C ASN A 62 6.41 3.25 -21.47
N THR A 63 6.00 2.57 -20.39
CA THR A 63 5.64 1.15 -20.39
C THR A 63 4.50 0.86 -19.42
N ILE A 64 3.83 -0.28 -19.56
CA ILE A 64 2.88 -0.76 -18.55
C ILE A 64 3.67 -1.31 -17.37
N GLN A 65 3.37 -0.82 -16.17
CA GLN A 65 4.03 -1.19 -14.93
C GLN A 65 3.02 -1.67 -13.88
N PRO A 66 3.38 -2.68 -13.07
CA PRO A 66 2.55 -3.13 -11.96
C PRO A 66 2.58 -2.13 -10.79
N THR A 67 1.45 -2.04 -10.09
CA THR A 67 1.32 -1.31 -8.82
C THR A 67 1.14 -2.27 -7.66
N TYR A 68 1.56 -1.85 -6.47
CA TYR A 68 1.63 -2.67 -5.27
C TYR A 68 1.01 -1.94 -4.09
N LEU A 69 0.39 -2.70 -3.18
CA LEU A 69 -0.13 -2.18 -1.92
C LEU A 69 1.02 -1.55 -1.13
N THR A 70 0.94 -0.23 -0.89
CA THR A 70 2.08 0.55 -0.39
C THR A 70 1.76 1.22 0.93
N PHE A 71 2.72 1.14 1.87
CA PHE A 71 2.69 1.84 3.14
C PHE A 71 3.99 2.62 3.31
N SER A 72 3.89 3.88 3.76
CA SER A 72 5.06 4.66 4.16
C SER A 72 5.17 4.72 5.68
N ARG A 73 6.39 4.81 6.21
CA ARG A 73 6.62 5.00 7.64
C ARG A 73 6.95 6.46 7.93
N GLN A 74 6.08 7.13 8.66
CA GLN A 74 6.21 8.55 9.00
C GLN A 74 6.03 8.71 10.51
N ASN A 75 7.00 9.35 11.18
CA ASN A 75 6.99 9.57 12.64
C ASN A 75 6.67 8.29 13.45
N GLY A 76 7.19 7.15 13.01
CA GLY A 76 6.98 5.85 13.65
C GLY A 76 5.70 5.11 13.24
N GLN A 77 4.75 5.77 12.57
CA GLN A 77 3.46 5.22 12.16
C GLN A 77 3.47 4.78 10.69
N TRP A 78 2.67 3.77 10.35
CA TRP A 78 2.46 3.37 8.96
C TRP A 78 1.30 4.15 8.36
N ILE A 79 1.52 4.74 7.19
CA ILE A 79 0.54 5.49 6.43
C ILE A 79 0.24 4.74 5.14
N TYR A 80 -1.03 4.47 4.86
CA TYR A 80 -1.43 3.86 3.60
C TYR A 80 -1.27 4.84 2.44
N CYS A 81 -0.55 4.42 1.40
CA CYS A 81 -0.22 5.25 0.23
C CYS A 81 -1.04 4.90 -1.02
N GLY A 82 -1.90 3.88 -0.96
CA GLY A 82 -2.60 3.38 -2.14
C GLY A 82 -1.83 2.26 -2.84
N CYS A 83 -2.14 2.07 -4.12
CA CYS A 83 -1.46 1.13 -5.00
C CYS A 83 -0.41 1.88 -5.83
N CYS A 84 0.87 1.82 -5.44
CA CYS A 84 1.93 2.63 -6.05
C CYS A 84 2.84 1.77 -6.95
N PHE A 85 3.50 2.38 -7.93
CA PHE A 85 4.59 1.73 -8.66
C PHE A 85 5.72 1.31 -7.71
N LYS A 86 6.51 0.31 -8.11
CA LYS A 86 7.62 -0.20 -7.28
C LYS A 86 8.58 0.93 -6.87
N GLY A 87 8.86 1.03 -5.58
CA GLY A 87 9.75 2.05 -5.01
C GLY A 87 9.13 3.44 -4.85
N LYS A 88 7.92 3.67 -5.37
CA LYS A 88 7.18 4.93 -5.20
C LYS A 88 6.20 4.82 -4.03
N ASN A 89 5.77 5.96 -3.49
CA ASN A 89 4.82 6.06 -2.35
C ASN A 89 3.63 7.00 -2.65
N THR A 90 3.41 7.29 -3.93
CA THR A 90 2.29 8.09 -4.41
C THR A 90 1.52 7.25 -5.42
N GLU A 91 0.21 7.09 -5.20
CA GLU A 91 -0.67 6.37 -6.11
C GLU A 91 -0.72 7.10 -7.46
N PRO A 92 -0.55 6.40 -8.60
CA PRO A 92 -0.58 7.04 -9.90
C PRO A 92 -1.99 7.56 -10.19
N VAL A 93 -2.07 8.80 -10.68
CA VAL A 93 -3.32 9.37 -11.18
C VAL A 93 -3.59 8.76 -12.55
N LEU A 94 -4.67 7.98 -12.64
CA LEU A 94 -5.18 7.50 -13.92
C LEU A 94 -5.78 8.69 -14.66
N ILE A 95 -5.08 9.19 -15.68
CA ILE A 95 -5.66 10.10 -16.65
C ILE A 95 -6.35 9.21 -17.70
N LEU A 96 -7.67 9.13 -17.61
CA LEU A 96 -8.53 8.47 -18.61
C LEU A 96 -8.80 9.43 -19.77
#